data_AF-A0A853BQI6-F1
#
_entry.id   AF-A0A853BQI6-F1
#
_cell.length_a   1.000
_cell.length_b   1.000
_cell.length_c   1.000
_cell.angle_alpha   90.00
_cell.angle_beta   90.00
_cell.angle_gamma   90.00
#
_symmetry.space_group_name_H-M   'P 1'
#
loop_
_entity.id
_entity.type
_entity.pdbx_description
1 polymer ?
#
loop_
_entity_poly.entity_id
_entity_poly.type
_entity_poly.pdbx_seq_one_letter_code
_entity_poly.pdbx_strand_id
1 'polypeptide(L)'
;MSSLMSVRSPIATWTWLLDHDVDADGLDVGAPIALTVADTLEKAGLLVLDHVDVEWHSGATGPIWPRTRIRNPFRETPEAFSSDIRKSRPSGHPDAIPSHLHLRGRGYWATPSDTLREEPDICSATLTVYDSATLLTVGVHHDIWSLSDFLGRPHPDVHERNAPRLEKALRDLETALSTPLDADEPDEPTKYAEPVGYGVSLTIQAEDAGENP
;
A
#
# COMPACT_ATOMS: atom_id res chain seq x y z
N MET A 1 -18.08 4.40 -22.08
CA MET A 1 -16.98 4.91 -21.25
C MET A 1 -17.03 4.16 -19.94
N SER A 2 -16.01 3.38 -19.61
CA SER A 2 -15.94 2.76 -18.27
C SER A 2 -15.62 3.86 -17.26
N SER A 3 -16.34 3.89 -16.14
CA SER A 3 -16.10 4.83 -15.04
C SER A 3 -15.17 4.13 -14.06
N LEU A 4 -14.05 4.75 -13.71
CA LEU A 4 -13.16 4.22 -12.69
C LEU A 4 -13.91 4.09 -11.36
N MET A 5 -13.76 2.95 -10.69
CA MET A 5 -14.30 2.73 -9.36
C MET A 5 -13.20 2.49 -8.35
N SER A 6 -13.41 3.00 -7.13
CA SER A 6 -12.51 2.82 -6.00
C SER A 6 -13.28 2.50 -4.73
N VAL A 7 -12.59 1.85 -3.81
CA VAL A 7 -13.07 1.59 -2.45
C VAL A 7 -12.09 2.16 -1.44
N ARG A 8 -12.54 2.33 -0.19
CA ARG A 8 -11.69 2.93 0.86
C ARG A 8 -10.64 1.97 1.42
N SER A 9 -10.96 0.68 1.41
CA SER A 9 -10.07 -0.39 1.85
C SER A 9 -9.40 -1.00 0.62
N PRO A 10 -8.16 -1.50 0.73
CA PRO A 10 -7.54 -2.23 -0.37
C PRO A 10 -8.45 -3.36 -0.86
N ILE A 11 -8.48 -3.60 -2.17
CA ILE A 11 -9.13 -4.76 -2.78
C ILE A 11 -8.20 -5.98 -2.85
N ALA A 12 -6.90 -5.73 -2.84
CA ALA A 12 -5.85 -6.74 -2.79
C ALA A 12 -4.64 -6.14 -2.07
N THR A 13 -3.92 -6.99 -1.35
CA THR A 13 -2.70 -6.63 -0.64
C THR A 13 -1.57 -7.62 -0.91
N TRP A 14 -0.35 -7.15 -0.67
CA TRP A 14 0.86 -7.96 -0.65
C TRP A 14 1.67 -7.58 0.57
N THR A 15 2.12 -8.59 1.31
CA THR A 15 2.78 -8.38 2.58
C THR A 15 4.18 -8.99 2.59
N TRP A 16 5.14 -8.23 3.15
CA TRP A 16 6.51 -8.69 3.41
C TRP A 16 6.80 -8.54 4.89
N LEU A 17 7.36 -9.58 5.50
CA LEU A 17 7.93 -9.53 6.84
C LEU A 17 9.45 -9.34 6.71
N LEU A 18 9.95 -8.22 7.22
CA LEU A 18 11.35 -7.82 7.14
C LEU A 18 11.96 -7.88 8.53
N ASP A 19 12.70 -8.95 8.82
CA ASP A 19 13.35 -9.15 10.11
C ASP A 19 14.49 -8.14 10.33
N HIS A 20 14.65 -7.71 11.57
CA HIS A 20 15.80 -6.91 12.00
C HIS A 20 16.18 -7.23 13.45
N ASP A 21 17.35 -6.74 13.87
CA ASP A 21 17.82 -6.94 15.24
C ASP A 21 16.80 -6.41 16.26
N VAL A 22 16.59 -7.18 17.33
CA VAL A 22 15.62 -6.88 18.42
C VAL A 22 15.97 -5.57 19.16
N ASP A 23 17.24 -5.17 19.12
CA ASP A 23 17.73 -3.96 19.77
C ASP A 23 17.69 -2.73 18.84
N ALA A 24 17.28 -2.89 17.57
CA ALA A 24 17.19 -1.79 16.63
C ALA A 24 15.95 -0.93 16.90
N ASP A 25 16.07 0.38 16.72
CA ASP A 25 14.89 1.26 16.72
C ASP A 25 14.07 0.97 15.46
N GLY A 26 12.85 0.47 15.64
CA GLY A 26 11.97 0.07 14.54
C GLY A 26 11.69 1.20 13.54
N LEU A 27 11.66 2.48 13.97
CA LEU A 27 11.51 3.59 13.04
C LEU A 27 12.78 3.82 12.22
N ASP A 28 13.97 3.68 12.82
CA ASP A 28 15.22 3.85 12.08
C ASP A 28 15.46 2.71 11.08
N VAL A 29 14.94 1.51 11.34
CA VAL A 29 14.89 0.40 10.35
C VAL A 29 13.78 0.61 9.33
N GLY A 30 12.60 1.04 9.76
CA GLY A 30 11.43 1.25 8.90
C GLY A 30 11.59 2.44 7.94
N ALA A 31 12.33 3.49 8.32
CA ALA A 31 12.55 4.68 7.49
C ALA A 31 13.21 4.39 6.12
N PRO A 32 14.36 3.68 6.02
CA PRO A 32 14.93 3.34 4.73
C PRO A 32 14.02 2.43 3.90
N ILE A 33 13.26 1.53 4.53
CA ILE A 33 12.25 0.69 3.86
C ILE A 33 11.15 1.58 3.28
N ALA A 34 10.60 2.51 4.06
CA ALA A 34 9.55 3.42 3.63
C ALA A 34 9.96 4.27 2.43
N LEU A 35 11.19 4.81 2.45
CA LEU A 35 11.73 5.58 1.33
C LEU A 35 11.94 4.71 0.09
N THR A 36 12.49 3.50 0.25
CA THR A 36 12.66 2.53 -0.84
C THR A 36 11.33 2.16 -1.48
N VAL A 37 10.30 1.92 -0.67
CA VAL A 37 8.95 1.60 -1.13
C VAL A 37 8.34 2.77 -1.88
N ALA A 38 8.39 3.97 -1.30
CA ALA A 38 7.85 5.18 -1.92
C ALA A 38 8.53 5.44 -3.27
N ASP A 39 9.86 5.34 -3.36
CA ASP A 39 10.61 5.56 -4.61
C ASP A 39 10.31 4.50 -5.67
N THR A 40 10.14 3.24 -5.27
CA THR A 40 9.84 2.15 -6.20
C THR A 40 8.43 2.29 -6.78
N LEU A 41 7.45 2.58 -5.92
CA LEU A 41 6.07 2.81 -6.36
C LEU A 41 5.92 4.10 -7.17
N GLU A 42 6.71 5.13 -6.86
CA GLU A 42 6.74 6.39 -7.61
C GLU A 42 7.29 6.19 -9.03
N LYS A 43 8.38 5.41 -9.19
CA LYS A 43 8.93 5.05 -10.51
C LYS A 43 7.94 4.27 -11.38
N ALA A 44 7.07 3.47 -10.76
CA ALA A 44 5.99 2.78 -11.45
C ALA A 44 4.74 3.66 -11.69
N GLY A 45 4.74 4.90 -11.18
CA GLY A 45 3.61 5.84 -11.25
C GLY A 45 2.41 5.40 -10.41
N LEU A 46 2.62 4.58 -9.38
CA LEU A 46 1.58 4.02 -8.53
C LEU A 46 1.34 4.85 -7.26
N LEU A 47 2.39 5.47 -6.73
CA LEU A 47 2.35 6.31 -5.54
C LEU A 47 3.38 7.44 -5.65
N VAL A 48 2.91 8.67 -5.84
CA VAL A 48 3.65 9.90 -5.59
C VAL A 48 3.32 10.31 -4.16
N LEU A 49 4.27 10.13 -3.24
CA LEU A 49 4.06 10.37 -1.82
C LEU A 49 3.69 11.83 -1.54
N ASP A 50 2.50 12.07 -1.01
CA ASP A 50 2.00 13.39 -0.62
C ASP A 50 2.08 13.60 0.89
N HIS A 51 1.78 12.54 1.66
CA HIS A 51 1.84 12.57 3.10
C HIS A 51 2.06 11.20 3.71
N VAL A 52 2.49 11.21 4.97
CA VAL A 52 2.58 10.04 5.83
C VAL A 52 1.64 10.24 7.00
N ASP A 53 0.69 9.32 7.17
CA ASP A 53 -0.07 9.24 8.40
C ASP A 53 0.65 8.31 9.37
N VAL A 54 0.89 8.81 10.58
CA VAL A 54 1.59 8.08 11.65
C VAL A 54 0.56 7.71 12.70
N GLU A 55 0.42 6.41 12.95
CA GLU A 55 -0.25 5.92 14.15
C GLU A 55 0.77 5.75 15.26
N TRP A 56 0.36 6.13 16.45
CA TRP A 56 1.22 6.17 17.61
C TRP A 56 0.78 5.12 18.64
N HIS A 57 1.76 4.58 19.35
CA HIS A 57 1.58 3.62 20.42
C HIS A 57 2.29 4.13 21.68
N SER A 58 1.71 3.85 22.84
CA SER A 58 2.34 4.10 24.14
C SER A 58 2.51 2.75 24.84
N GLY A 59 3.75 2.37 25.19
CA GLY A 59 4.04 1.07 25.81
C GLY A 59 3.28 0.80 27.11
N ALA A 60 2.77 1.83 27.78
CA ALA A 60 1.97 1.70 29.01
C ALA A 60 0.46 1.49 28.76
N THR A 61 -0.07 1.89 27.60
CA THR A 61 -1.52 1.99 27.37
C THR A 61 -2.00 1.44 26.03
N GLY A 62 -1.09 0.98 25.17
CA GLY A 62 -1.43 0.50 23.83
C GLY A 62 -1.52 1.63 22.80
N PRO A 63 -2.26 1.41 21.68
CA PRO A 63 -2.49 2.42 20.67
C PRO A 63 -3.08 3.71 21.27
N ILE A 64 -2.55 4.86 20.87
CA ILE A 64 -3.12 6.15 21.26
C ILE A 64 -3.93 6.72 20.10
N TRP A 65 -5.08 7.33 20.41
CA TRP A 65 -6.02 7.84 19.41
C TRP A 65 -5.50 8.94 18.47
N PRO A 66 -4.58 9.85 18.84
CA PRO A 66 -4.12 10.84 17.88
C PRO A 66 -3.28 10.19 16.78
N ARG A 67 -3.68 10.39 15.52
CA ARG A 67 -2.85 10.18 14.33
C ARG A 67 -2.21 11.50 13.92
N THR A 68 -0.93 11.47 13.55
CA THR A 68 -0.28 12.65 12.98
C THR A 68 -0.16 12.52 11.47
N ARG A 69 -0.53 13.56 10.73
CA ARG A 69 -0.28 13.64 9.29
C ARG A 69 0.90 14.56 9.02
N ILE A 70 1.93 14.02 8.38
CA ILE A 70 3.11 14.77 7.92
C ILE A 70 2.97 14.95 6.41
N ARG A 71 2.67 16.17 5.97
CA ARG A 71 2.59 16.51 4.54
C ARG A 71 3.98 16.79 3.99
N ASN A 72 4.26 16.31 2.78
CA ASN A 72 5.55 16.46 2.11
C ASN A 72 6.71 16.12 3.04
N PRO A 73 6.75 14.90 3.62
CA PRO A 73 7.82 14.53 4.52
C PRO A 73 9.18 14.68 3.82
N PHE A 74 10.22 15.03 4.57
CA PHE A 74 11.55 15.11 3.98
C PHE A 74 12.06 13.71 3.63
N ARG A 75 12.40 13.49 2.36
CA ARG A 75 12.75 12.16 1.81
C ARG A 75 14.21 12.00 1.41
N GLU A 76 15.07 13.01 1.62
CA GLU A 76 16.45 12.92 1.10
C GLU A 76 17.29 11.88 1.85
N THR A 77 17.07 11.70 3.16
CA THR A 77 17.75 10.66 3.94
C THR A 77 16.81 9.97 4.93
N PRO A 78 17.05 8.69 5.25
CA PRO A 78 16.27 7.96 6.26
C PRO A 78 16.26 8.64 7.64
N GLU A 79 17.38 9.22 8.06
CA GLU A 79 17.54 9.87 9.36
C GLU A 79 16.73 11.16 9.45
N ALA A 80 16.68 11.92 8.36
CA ALA A 80 15.87 13.13 8.30
C ALA A 80 14.37 12.78 8.26
N PHE A 81 13.99 11.73 7.52
CA PHE A 81 12.62 11.22 7.52
C PHE A 81 12.17 10.73 8.91
N SER A 82 13.00 9.92 9.60
CA SER A 82 12.70 9.47 10.96
C SER A 82 12.70 10.62 11.97
N SER A 83 13.58 11.62 11.80
CA SER A 83 13.60 12.84 12.60
C SER A 83 12.29 13.63 12.47
N ASP A 84 11.77 13.80 11.26
CA ASP A 84 10.50 14.50 11.02
C ASP A 84 9.32 13.77 11.66
N ILE A 85 9.29 12.44 11.55
CA ILE A 85 8.29 11.62 12.25
C ILE A 85 8.36 11.86 13.76
N ARG A 86 9.54 11.75 14.37
CA ARG A 86 9.73 11.99 15.82
C ARG A 86 9.32 13.39 16.26
N LYS A 87 9.65 14.43 15.47
CA LYS A 87 9.24 15.82 15.75
C LYS A 87 7.73 16.03 15.66
N SER A 88 7.03 15.17 14.92
CA SER A 88 5.58 15.21 14.77
C SER A 88 4.81 14.50 15.89
N ARG A 89 5.52 13.99 16.92
CA ARG A 89 4.93 13.31 18.08
C ARG A 89 3.89 14.19 18.77
N PRO A 90 2.71 13.65 19.12
CA PRO A 90 1.70 14.38 19.88
C PRO A 90 2.26 14.89 21.23
N SER A 91 2.12 16.19 21.51
CA SER A 91 2.69 16.82 22.72
C SER A 91 2.12 16.26 24.03
N GLY A 92 0.90 15.73 24.01
CA GLY A 92 0.28 15.06 25.16
C GLY A 92 0.79 13.64 25.44
N HIS A 93 1.66 13.11 24.56
CA HIS A 93 2.18 11.74 24.65
C HIS A 93 3.68 11.71 24.32
N PRO A 94 4.55 12.24 25.20
CA PRO A 94 5.99 12.38 24.94
C PRO A 94 6.71 11.04 24.75
N ASP A 95 6.19 9.96 25.32
CA ASP A 95 6.74 8.60 25.24
C ASP A 95 6.13 7.78 24.08
N ALA A 96 5.31 8.40 23.23
CA ALA A 96 4.69 7.70 22.11
C ALA A 96 5.73 7.32 21.04
N ILE A 97 5.68 6.06 20.64
CA ILE A 97 6.47 5.50 19.54
C ILE A 97 5.57 5.31 18.31
N PRO A 98 6.08 5.51 17.09
CA PRO A 98 5.30 5.20 15.89
C PRO A 98 5.09 3.69 15.80
N SER A 99 3.88 3.27 15.45
CA SER A 99 3.54 1.87 15.22
C SER A 99 3.21 1.58 13.76
N HIS A 100 2.53 2.50 13.09
CA HIS A 100 2.18 2.37 11.68
C HIS A 100 2.54 3.63 10.92
N LEU A 101 3.20 3.47 9.78
CA LEU A 101 3.48 4.53 8.81
C LEU A 101 2.66 4.25 7.55
N HIS A 102 1.64 5.05 7.30
CA HIS A 102 0.81 4.94 6.11
C HIS A 102 1.30 5.92 5.06
N LEU A 103 1.95 5.40 4.03
CA LEU A 103 2.44 6.14 2.87
C LEU A 103 1.27 6.34 1.90
N ARG A 104 0.83 7.60 1.73
CA ARG A 104 -0.36 7.95 0.96
C ARG A 104 -0.06 9.07 -0.04
N GLY A 105 -0.80 9.04 -1.14
CA GLY A 105 -0.54 9.95 -2.24
C GLY A 105 -1.38 9.66 -3.46
N ARG A 106 -1.01 10.32 -4.55
CA ARG A 106 -1.67 10.18 -5.84
C ARG A 106 -0.95 9.13 -6.66
N GLY A 107 -1.65 8.47 -7.56
CA GLY A 107 -1.06 7.58 -8.55
C GLY A 107 -1.68 7.84 -9.92
N TYR A 108 -1.16 7.16 -10.93
CA TYR A 108 -1.60 7.31 -12.30
C TYR A 108 -2.09 6.00 -12.88
N TRP A 109 -3.20 6.05 -13.59
CA TRP A 109 -3.67 4.94 -14.40
C TRP A 109 -3.76 5.34 -15.87
N ALA A 110 -3.49 4.38 -16.74
CA ALA A 110 -3.56 4.56 -18.18
C ALA A 110 -4.98 4.23 -18.67
N THR A 111 -5.62 5.19 -19.33
CA THR A 111 -6.91 5.00 -20.00
C THR A 111 -6.76 4.17 -21.28
N PRO A 112 -7.86 3.70 -21.91
CA PRO A 112 -7.79 3.02 -23.21
C PRO A 112 -7.14 3.86 -24.32
N SER A 113 -7.18 5.20 -24.22
CA SER A 113 -6.53 6.13 -25.14
C SER A 113 -5.07 6.42 -24.77
N ASP A 114 -4.48 5.66 -23.86
CA ASP A 114 -3.10 5.82 -23.36
C ASP A 114 -2.84 7.16 -22.65
N THR A 115 -3.91 7.86 -22.29
CA THR A 115 -3.82 9.08 -21.47
C THR A 115 -3.69 8.68 -20.01
N LEU A 116 -2.64 9.17 -19.35
CA LEU A 116 -2.49 9.02 -17.90
C LEU A 116 -3.48 9.93 -17.17
N ARG A 117 -4.19 9.36 -16.21
CA ARG A 117 -5.08 10.07 -15.30
C ARG A 117 -4.60 9.90 -13.88
N GLU A 118 -4.58 11.02 -13.17
CA GLU A 118 -4.18 11.09 -11.78
C GLU A 118 -5.38 10.80 -10.87
N GLU A 119 -5.18 9.94 -9.88
CA GLU A 119 -6.21 9.55 -8.93
C GLU A 119 -5.59 9.38 -7.53
N PRO A 120 -6.32 9.73 -6.46
CA PRO A 120 -5.86 9.45 -5.12
C PRO A 120 -5.88 7.94 -4.84
N ASP A 121 -4.90 7.48 -4.07
CA ASP A 121 -4.88 6.14 -3.47
C ASP A 121 -5.05 4.99 -4.49
N ILE A 122 -4.49 5.14 -5.70
CA ILE A 122 -4.35 4.04 -6.66
C ILE A 122 -3.63 2.86 -6.01
N CYS A 123 -2.56 3.18 -5.28
CA CYS A 123 -1.78 2.29 -4.44
C CYS A 123 -1.49 2.98 -3.10
N SER A 124 -1.36 2.21 -2.03
CA SER A 124 -0.88 2.67 -0.73
C SER A 124 0.11 1.67 -0.16
N ALA A 125 0.99 2.13 0.72
CA ALA A 125 1.84 1.25 1.51
C ALA A 125 1.70 1.56 3.00
N THR A 126 1.69 0.53 3.82
CA THR A 126 1.68 0.63 5.27
C THR A 126 2.88 -0.13 5.81
N LEU A 127 3.67 0.51 6.66
CA LEU A 127 4.72 -0.16 7.43
C LEU A 127 4.25 -0.26 8.87
N THR A 128 4.15 -1.49 9.38
CA THR A 128 4.01 -1.73 10.81
C THR A 128 5.37 -2.05 11.38
N VAL A 129 5.85 -1.20 12.29
CA VAL A 129 7.16 -1.35 12.91
C VAL A 129 7.01 -2.04 14.26
N TYR A 130 7.60 -3.22 14.38
CA TYR A 130 7.73 -3.98 15.62
C TYR A 130 9.17 -3.92 16.14
N ASP A 131 9.40 -4.44 17.35
CA ASP A 131 10.72 -4.43 17.98
C ASP A 131 11.75 -5.30 17.22
N SER A 132 11.31 -6.35 16.53
CA SER A 132 12.19 -7.31 15.86
C SER A 132 11.92 -7.51 14.37
N ALA A 133 10.90 -6.83 13.83
CA ALA A 133 10.54 -6.95 12.43
C ALA A 133 9.73 -5.73 11.97
N THR A 134 9.79 -5.46 10.68
CA THR A 134 8.91 -4.51 9.99
C THR A 134 8.02 -5.26 9.03
N LEU A 135 6.70 -5.13 9.20
CA LEU A 135 5.72 -5.66 8.26
C LEU A 135 5.38 -4.58 7.25
N LEU A 136 5.70 -4.81 5.98
CA LEU A 136 5.29 -3.96 4.87
C LEU A 136 4.04 -4.55 4.23
N THR A 137 2.98 -3.77 4.10
CA THR A 137 1.80 -4.13 3.31
C THR A 137 1.59 -3.10 2.20
N VAL A 138 1.59 -3.56 0.95
CA VAL A 138 1.20 -2.75 -0.22
C VAL A 138 -0.22 -3.14 -0.60
N GLY A 139 -1.08 -2.14 -0.81
CA GLY A 139 -2.49 -2.36 -1.14
C GLY A 139 -2.95 -1.48 -2.29
N VAL A 140 -3.86 -2.03 -3.11
CA VAL A 140 -4.47 -1.32 -4.23
C VAL A 140 -5.97 -1.18 -4.04
N HIS A 141 -6.59 -0.10 -4.56
CA HIS A 141 -7.96 0.28 -4.18
C HIS A 141 -8.96 0.40 -5.34
N HIS A 142 -8.48 0.29 -6.58
CA HIS A 142 -9.25 0.56 -7.80
C HIS A 142 -9.42 -0.69 -8.65
N ASP A 143 -10.45 -0.72 -9.49
CA ASP A 143 -10.78 -1.90 -10.32
C ASP A 143 -9.87 -2.11 -11.55
N ILE A 144 -9.01 -1.14 -11.88
CA ILE A 144 -8.11 -1.15 -13.05
C ILE A 144 -7.13 -2.32 -13.11
N TRP A 145 -6.99 -3.05 -12.01
CA TRP A 145 -6.06 -4.17 -11.85
C TRP A 145 -6.65 -5.51 -12.28
N SER A 146 -7.94 -5.56 -12.63
CA SER A 146 -8.61 -6.76 -13.10
C SER A 146 -9.18 -6.61 -14.51
N LEU A 147 -9.71 -7.70 -15.08
CA LEU A 147 -10.29 -7.72 -16.42
C LEU A 147 -11.70 -7.11 -16.50
N SER A 148 -12.33 -6.85 -15.36
CA SER A 148 -13.67 -6.24 -15.26
C SER A 148 -13.69 -5.15 -14.19
N ASP A 149 -14.63 -4.22 -14.29
CA ASP A 149 -14.91 -3.23 -13.24
C ASP A 149 -15.64 -3.87 -12.03
N PHE A 150 -15.84 -3.12 -10.94
CA PHE A 150 -16.58 -3.63 -9.77
C PHE A 150 -18.07 -3.94 -10.03
N LEU A 151 -18.61 -3.58 -11.19
CA LEU A 151 -19.96 -3.96 -11.63
C LEU A 151 -19.95 -5.20 -12.53
N GLY A 152 -18.81 -5.86 -12.70
CA GLY A 152 -18.64 -7.04 -13.55
C GLY A 152 -18.61 -6.72 -15.05
N ARG A 153 -18.42 -5.44 -15.44
CA ARG A 153 -18.32 -5.07 -16.86
C ARG A 153 -16.89 -5.25 -17.34
N PRO A 154 -16.64 -6.00 -18.42
CA PRO A 154 -15.29 -6.18 -18.94
C PRO A 154 -14.65 -4.86 -19.35
N HIS A 155 -13.37 -4.67 -18.98
CA HIS A 155 -12.53 -3.55 -19.42
C HIS A 155 -11.08 -4.00 -19.75
N PRO A 156 -10.87 -5.01 -20.61
CA PRO A 156 -9.55 -5.59 -20.87
C PRO A 156 -8.51 -4.56 -21.33
N ASP A 157 -8.93 -3.54 -22.09
CA ASP A 157 -8.05 -2.45 -22.51
C ASP A 157 -7.44 -1.66 -21.33
N VAL A 158 -8.19 -1.52 -20.23
CA VAL A 158 -7.71 -0.87 -19.01
C VAL A 158 -6.76 -1.81 -18.28
N HIS A 159 -7.14 -3.08 -18.13
CA HIS A 159 -6.31 -4.11 -17.49
C HIS A 159 -4.93 -4.24 -18.14
N GLU A 160 -4.88 -4.41 -19.48
CA GLU A 160 -3.64 -4.61 -20.25
C GLU A 160 -2.63 -3.48 -20.07
N ARG A 161 -3.10 -2.26 -19.80
CA ARG A 161 -2.25 -1.07 -19.62
C ARG A 161 -1.81 -0.84 -18.19
N ASN A 162 -2.54 -1.38 -17.20
CA ASN A 162 -2.32 -1.08 -15.79
C ASN A 162 -1.76 -2.29 -15.02
N ALA A 163 -2.32 -3.48 -15.17
CA ALA A 163 -1.90 -4.67 -14.43
C ALA A 163 -0.38 -4.97 -14.55
N PRO A 164 0.26 -4.86 -15.73
CA PRO A 164 1.71 -5.08 -15.83
C PRO A 164 2.56 -4.09 -15.02
N ARG A 165 2.06 -2.87 -14.78
CA ARG A 165 2.75 -1.87 -13.97
C ARG A 165 2.75 -2.24 -12.49
N LEU A 166 1.61 -2.76 -12.00
CA LEU A 166 1.52 -3.29 -10.65
C LEU A 166 2.44 -4.48 -10.48
N GLU A 167 2.35 -5.47 -11.37
CA GLU A 167 3.22 -6.66 -11.31
C GLU A 167 4.70 -6.26 -11.29
N LYS A 168 5.11 -5.38 -12.21
CA LYS A 168 6.49 -4.90 -12.25
C LYS A 168 6.89 -4.21 -10.94
N ALA A 169 6.04 -3.35 -10.38
CA ALA A 169 6.35 -2.63 -9.15
C ALA A 169 6.54 -3.57 -7.95
N LEU A 170 5.71 -4.60 -7.83
CA LEU A 170 5.84 -5.58 -6.74
C LEU A 170 7.10 -6.43 -6.90
N ARG A 171 7.49 -6.80 -8.12
CA ARG A 171 8.77 -7.48 -8.40
C ARG A 171 9.99 -6.59 -8.14
N ASP A 172 9.90 -5.32 -8.52
CA ASP A 172 10.94 -4.33 -8.23
C ASP A 172 11.10 -4.15 -6.71
N LEU A 173 9.99 -4.15 -5.95
CA LEU A 173 10.01 -4.10 -4.48
C LEU A 173 10.69 -5.33 -3.88
N GLU A 174 10.30 -6.52 -4.29
CA GLU A 174 10.95 -7.77 -3.86
C GLU A 174 12.47 -7.72 -4.09
N THR A 175 12.90 -7.23 -5.25
CA THR A 175 14.31 -7.06 -5.57
C THR A 175 14.98 -6.01 -4.67
N ALA A 176 14.32 -4.87 -4.46
CA ALA A 176 14.86 -3.77 -3.65
C ALA A 176 14.94 -4.12 -2.15
N LEU A 177 13.99 -4.91 -1.65
CA LEU A 177 13.94 -5.39 -0.27
C LEU A 177 14.81 -6.62 -0.04
N SER A 178 15.24 -7.31 -1.11
CA SER A 178 15.95 -8.59 -1.04
C SER A 178 15.17 -9.67 -0.29
N THR A 179 13.84 -9.57 -0.28
CA THR A 179 12.91 -10.48 0.39
C THR A 179 11.84 -10.89 -0.61
N PRO A 180 11.72 -12.19 -0.95
CA PRO A 180 10.70 -12.66 -1.86
C PRO A 180 9.31 -12.38 -1.29
N LEU A 181 8.38 -11.98 -2.16
CA LEU A 181 6.98 -12.13 -1.84
C LEU A 181 6.66 -13.63 -1.72
N ASP A 182 5.95 -14.03 -0.68
CA ASP A 182 5.44 -15.40 -0.60
C ASP A 182 4.26 -15.55 -1.57
N ALA A 183 4.57 -15.82 -2.84
CA ALA A 183 3.58 -15.97 -3.89
C ALA A 183 2.77 -17.28 -3.75
N ASP A 184 3.24 -18.23 -2.94
CA ASP A 184 2.55 -19.50 -2.66
C ASP A 184 1.53 -19.35 -1.53
N GLU A 185 1.69 -18.32 -0.69
CA GLU A 185 0.74 -17.92 0.37
C GLU A 185 0.22 -16.49 0.12
N PRO A 186 -0.71 -16.29 -0.84
CA PRO A 186 -1.29 -14.98 -1.10
C PRO A 186 -2.03 -14.43 0.12
N ASP A 187 -2.00 -13.11 0.29
CA ASP A 187 -2.78 -12.41 1.31
C ASP A 187 -4.29 -12.73 1.19
N GLU A 188 -5.03 -12.57 2.29
CA GLU A 188 -6.44 -12.93 2.34
C GLU A 188 -7.30 -12.22 1.26
N PRO A 189 -8.18 -12.95 0.56
CA PRO A 189 -9.13 -12.35 -0.36
C PRO A 189 -10.03 -11.33 0.35
N THR A 190 -10.30 -10.22 -0.32
CA THR A 190 -11.32 -9.28 0.10
C THR A 190 -12.67 -9.67 -0.49
N LYS A 191 -13.74 -9.03 -0.03
CA LYS A 191 -15.07 -9.20 -0.65
C LYS A 191 -15.13 -8.71 -2.12
N TYR A 192 -14.08 -8.06 -2.62
CA TYR A 192 -14.02 -7.50 -3.97
C TYR A 192 -13.09 -8.32 -4.86
N ALA A 193 -11.92 -8.71 -4.36
CA ALA A 193 -10.88 -9.34 -5.16
C ALA A 193 -9.94 -10.21 -4.32
N GLU A 194 -9.19 -11.05 -5.01
CA GLU A 194 -8.14 -11.92 -4.50
C GLU A 194 -6.79 -11.52 -5.13
N PRO A 195 -5.71 -11.39 -4.33
CA PRO A 195 -4.35 -11.28 -4.87
C PRO A 195 -3.93 -12.63 -5.46
N VAL A 196 -3.43 -12.62 -6.71
CA VAL A 196 -2.94 -13.82 -7.39
C VAL A 196 -1.53 -13.56 -7.90
N GLY A 197 -0.54 -14.14 -7.23
CA GLY A 197 0.87 -13.81 -7.45
C GLY A 197 1.09 -12.30 -7.29
N TYR A 198 1.45 -11.61 -8.39
CA TYR A 198 1.64 -10.16 -8.42
C TYR A 198 0.48 -9.39 -9.08
N GLY A 199 -0.69 -10.01 -9.22
CA GLY A 199 -1.88 -9.44 -9.89
C GLY A 199 -3.16 -9.55 -9.06
N VAL A 200 -4.28 -9.12 -9.64
CA VAL A 200 -5.59 -9.07 -8.96
C VAL A 200 -6.64 -9.82 -9.76
N SER A 201 -7.35 -10.73 -9.10
CA SER A 201 -8.50 -11.43 -9.65
C SER A 201 -9.78 -10.98 -8.94
N LEU A 202 -10.77 -10.46 -9.66
CA LEU A 202 -12.04 -10.08 -9.03
C LEU A 202 -12.83 -11.31 -8.59
N THR A 203 -13.37 -11.25 -7.39
CA THR A 203 -14.35 -12.20 -6.91
C THR A 203 -15.70 -11.81 -7.50
N ILE A 204 -16.04 -12.37 -8.65
CA ILE A 204 -17.40 -12.22 -9.19
C ILE A 204 -18.30 -13.09 -8.31
N GLN A 205 -19.08 -12.48 -7.41
CA GLN A 205 -20.20 -13.18 -6.81
C GLN A 205 -21.14 -13.55 -7.96
N ALA A 206 -21.21 -14.83 -8.29
CA ALA A 206 -22.32 -15.35 -9.06
C ALA A 206 -23.57 -15.15 -8.19
N GLU A 207 -24.28 -14.04 -8.38
CA GLU A 207 -25.68 -13.99 -8.00
C GLU A 207 -26.37 -15.14 -8.73
N ASP A 208 -27.02 -15.99 -7.96
CA ASP A 208 -27.83 -17.13 -8.39
C ASP A 208 -28.42 -16.91 -9.78
N ALA A 209 -27.84 -17.57 -10.78
CA ALA A 209 -28.53 -17.81 -12.03
C ALA A 209 -29.79 -18.60 -11.65
N GLY A 210 -30.90 -17.86 -11.54
CA GLY A 210 -32.14 -18.36 -10.98
C GLY A 210 -32.52 -19.71 -11.57
N GLU A 211 -32.35 -20.76 -10.75
CA GLU A 211 -33.22 -21.91 -10.83
C GLU A 211 -34.54 -21.52 -10.21
N ASN A 212 -35.54 -21.30 -11.07
CA ASN A 212 -36.92 -21.48 -10.69
C ASN A 212 -37.79 -21.71 -11.94
N PRO A 213 -38.76 -22.63 -11.94
CA PRO A 213 -38.98 -23.80 -11.07
C PRO A 213 -38.85 -25.16 -11.80
#